data_AF-B2J1A2-F1
#
_entry.id   AF-B2J1A2-F1
#
_cell.length_a   1.000
_cell.length_b   1.000
_cell.length_c   1.000
_cell.angle_alpha   90.00
_cell.angle_beta   90.00
_cell.angle_gamma   90.00
#
_symmetry.space_group_name_H-M   'P 1'
#
loop_
_entity.id
_entity.type
_entity.pdbx_description
1 polymer ?
#
loop_
_entity_poly.entity_id
_entity_poly.type
_entity_poly.pdbx_seq_one_letter_code
_entity_poly.pdbx_strand_id
1 'polypeptide(L)'
;MVKEISKYMLPLLLIFPIAQSTPATPPPEEVVQTQEVRPLPGQLDTVPTFNSNSPELVLQEGILLSTFPPDGKKVPTAHLNFPFRGRFDIFAHHVARAEPSENLRSLYLGIILHNPSSEAVKVNIWQAASYLSQPDAPFIQLPSFSQNPLGTIFAGPGDRVMSDVLRGRRQEIFPAQIEIPAKQSRMLLNLPIPVQGLTPPLNGRSTLIRLQSNGTVYAASLAMFARVNPDGSERSPTLEEWQNLLDNGDLAGSRDKAPTPLEETGKPRIYGRVAGVASGSRWRALLVDNPKARYLTIPQPGQVFSYALSTLHGGTLGTGQIQSATMLVRYPDTAYRAHGNYGIQYNLKLPLYNNTQSPQTVSVSIQTPLKENQLVKPGLRFLSTPAREVFFRGTVRVRYKDEQNQPQTQFVHLVQKRGQPGEPLVSLNMKAGDRSLVEVDFLYPPDATPPQVLTVSTQAESR
;
A
#
# COMPACT_ATOMS: atom_id res chain seq x y z
N MET A 1 49.21 -7.18 74.04
CA MET A 1 48.26 -7.81 74.98
C MET A 1 47.48 -6.66 75.59
N VAL A 2 46.22 -6.36 75.30
CA VAL A 2 45.10 -7.07 74.66
C VAL A 2 44.50 -6.13 73.60
N LYS A 3 44.06 -6.72 72.49
CA LYS A 3 43.33 -6.10 71.37
C LYS A 3 41.84 -6.17 71.71
N GLU A 4 41.10 -5.07 71.58
CA GLU A 4 39.65 -5.12 71.42
C GLU A 4 39.22 -4.32 70.18
N ILE A 5 38.34 -4.96 69.42
CA ILE A 5 37.74 -4.51 68.18
C ILE A 5 36.43 -3.82 68.55
N SER A 6 36.16 -2.62 68.03
CA SER A 6 34.77 -2.17 67.91
C SER A 6 34.55 -1.29 66.68
N LYS A 7 33.57 -1.72 65.89
CA LYS A 7 32.96 -1.09 64.72
C LYS A 7 32.26 0.21 65.12
N TYR A 8 32.45 1.28 64.36
CA TYR A 8 31.37 2.26 64.10
C TYR A 8 31.42 2.75 62.66
N MET A 9 30.28 2.61 61.99
CA MET A 9 29.99 2.95 60.59
C MET A 9 29.91 4.47 60.39
N LEU A 10 30.53 4.98 59.32
CA LEU A 10 30.23 6.29 58.74
C LEU A 10 28.92 6.22 57.93
N PRO A 11 28.02 7.23 58.00
CA PRO A 11 26.87 7.31 57.11
C PRO A 11 27.32 7.88 55.75
N LEU A 12 27.16 7.10 54.69
CA LEU A 12 27.36 7.54 53.31
C LEU A 12 26.12 8.33 52.86
N LEU A 13 26.26 9.65 52.71
CA LEU A 13 25.26 10.52 52.08
C LEU A 13 25.15 10.18 50.59
N LEU A 14 24.07 9.49 50.21
CA LEU A 14 23.68 9.25 48.82
C LEU A 14 23.06 10.53 48.23
N ILE A 15 23.77 11.15 47.30
CA ILE A 15 23.24 12.21 46.44
C ILE A 15 22.42 11.52 45.34
N PHE A 16 21.10 11.62 45.40
CA PHE A 16 20.21 11.14 44.33
C PHE A 16 20.25 12.13 43.15
N PRO A 17 20.47 11.66 41.90
CA PRO A 17 20.22 12.50 40.74
C PRO A 17 18.71 12.70 40.61
N ILE A 18 18.25 13.95 40.73
CA ILE A 18 16.89 14.33 40.39
C ILE A 18 16.75 14.15 38.88
N ALA A 19 16.12 13.05 38.48
CA ALA A 19 15.65 12.87 37.12
C ALA A 19 14.64 13.98 36.82
N GLN A 20 15.02 14.96 35.99
CA GLN A 20 14.08 15.93 35.44
C GLN A 20 13.09 15.16 34.58
N SER A 21 11.87 15.00 35.07
CA SER A 21 10.73 14.54 34.28
C SER A 21 10.50 15.57 33.19
N THR A 22 10.86 15.24 31.94
CA THR A 22 10.39 15.98 30.78
C THR A 22 8.85 15.99 30.83
N PRO A 23 8.18 17.16 30.87
CA PRO A 23 6.74 17.22 30.87
C PRO A 23 6.19 16.46 29.65
N ALA A 24 5.24 15.54 29.89
CA ALA A 24 4.55 14.87 28.81
C ALA A 24 3.88 15.94 27.93
N THR A 25 4.23 16.00 26.64
CA THR A 25 3.57 16.89 25.70
C THR A 25 2.08 16.55 25.70
N PRO A 26 1.18 17.52 25.92
CA PRO A 26 -0.25 17.24 25.90
C PRO A 26 -0.66 16.65 24.53
N PRO A 27 -1.64 15.73 24.50
CA PRO A 27 -2.11 15.16 23.25
C PRO A 27 -2.57 16.29 22.31
N PRO A 28 -2.31 16.20 20.99
CA PRO A 28 -2.74 17.24 20.05
C PRO A 28 -4.25 17.43 20.11
N GLU A 29 -4.69 18.68 20.06
CA GLU A 29 -6.11 19.02 20.10
C GLU A 29 -6.84 18.46 18.86
N GLU A 30 -7.99 17.83 19.08
CA GLU A 30 -8.82 17.31 18.00
C GLU A 30 -9.75 18.40 17.43
N VAL A 31 -9.69 18.61 16.13
CA VAL A 31 -10.56 19.52 15.40
C VAL A 31 -11.60 18.72 14.62
N VAL A 32 -12.87 19.08 14.78
CA VAL A 32 -13.98 18.42 14.10
C VAL A 32 -14.39 19.29 12.92
N GLN A 33 -14.28 18.74 11.72
CA GLN A 33 -14.86 19.37 10.54
C GLN A 33 -16.25 18.77 10.33
N THR A 34 -17.28 19.56 10.59
CA THR A 34 -18.67 19.15 10.36
C THR A 34 -18.90 19.00 8.86
N GLN A 35 -19.25 17.79 8.43
CA GLN A 35 -19.43 17.48 7.01
C GLN A 35 -20.18 16.16 6.80
N GLU A 36 -20.74 15.99 5.60
CA GLU A 36 -21.25 14.70 5.17
C GLU A 36 -20.10 13.77 4.75
N VAL A 37 -20.19 12.50 5.18
CA VAL A 37 -19.27 11.44 4.76
C VAL A 37 -20.08 10.36 4.04
N ARG A 38 -19.82 10.21 2.74
CA ARG A 38 -20.56 9.36 1.82
C ARG A 38 -19.79 8.06 1.52
N PRO A 39 -20.49 6.94 1.32
CA PRO A 39 -19.86 5.75 0.74
C PRO A 39 -19.41 6.06 -0.70
N LEU A 40 -18.28 5.48 -1.12
CA LEU A 40 -17.78 5.65 -2.47
C LEU A 40 -18.64 4.83 -3.45
N PRO A 41 -19.25 5.43 -4.48
CA PRO A 41 -20.02 4.66 -5.45
C PRO A 41 -19.11 3.77 -6.32
N GLY A 42 -19.72 2.87 -7.07
CA GLY A 42 -19.00 1.85 -7.84
C GLY A 42 -18.56 0.69 -6.95
N GLN A 43 -17.66 -0.12 -7.48
CA GLN A 43 -17.15 -1.30 -6.80
C GLN A 43 -15.75 -1.64 -7.31
N LEU A 44 -15.06 -2.46 -6.52
CA LEU A 44 -13.83 -3.10 -6.94
C LEU A 44 -14.12 -4.09 -8.08
N ASP A 45 -13.24 -4.15 -9.07
CA ASP A 45 -13.33 -5.18 -10.12
C ASP A 45 -12.99 -6.58 -9.58
N THR A 46 -13.06 -7.58 -10.46
CA THR A 46 -12.86 -9.00 -10.10
C THR A 46 -11.53 -9.54 -10.62
N VAL A 47 -10.59 -8.67 -11.00
CA VAL A 47 -9.26 -9.10 -11.48
C VAL A 47 -8.50 -9.74 -10.32
N PRO A 48 -8.08 -11.01 -10.41
CA PRO A 48 -7.33 -11.64 -9.34
C PRO A 48 -5.97 -10.96 -9.14
N THR A 49 -5.65 -10.62 -7.90
CA THR A 49 -4.38 -10.01 -7.51
C THR A 49 -3.64 -10.95 -6.58
N PHE A 50 -2.54 -11.54 -7.07
CA PHE A 50 -1.57 -12.27 -6.24
C PHE A 50 -0.88 -11.26 -5.31
N ASN A 51 -1.05 -11.40 -4.00
CA ASN A 51 -0.58 -10.44 -3.01
C ASN A 51 0.37 -11.12 -2.03
N SER A 52 1.66 -10.83 -2.15
CA SER A 52 2.75 -11.39 -1.34
C SER A 52 3.34 -10.32 -0.43
N ASN A 53 2.88 -10.25 0.81
CA ASN A 53 3.37 -9.30 1.81
C ASN A 53 3.50 -9.93 3.20
N SER A 54 3.56 -11.27 3.30
CA SER A 54 3.71 -11.97 4.58
C SER A 54 4.66 -13.19 4.47
N PRO A 55 5.77 -13.23 5.24
CA PRO A 55 6.19 -12.17 6.15
C PRO A 55 6.66 -10.91 5.40
N GLU A 56 6.43 -9.73 5.98
CA GLU A 56 7.04 -8.50 5.45
C GLU A 56 8.56 -8.54 5.64
N LEU A 57 9.03 -8.83 6.86
CA LEU A 57 10.44 -9.03 7.16
C LEU A 57 10.82 -10.50 6.95
N VAL A 58 11.64 -10.77 5.94
CA VAL A 58 12.07 -12.12 5.58
C VAL A 58 13.47 -12.37 6.13
N LEU A 59 13.58 -13.35 7.02
CA LEU A 59 14.84 -13.75 7.68
C LEU A 59 15.30 -15.15 7.27
N GLN A 60 14.38 -15.97 6.77
CA GLN A 60 14.64 -17.36 6.35
C GLN A 60 14.13 -17.59 4.93
N GLU A 61 14.87 -18.41 4.17
CA GLU A 61 14.46 -18.87 2.84
C GLU A 61 13.13 -19.65 2.92
N GLY A 62 12.33 -19.60 1.86
CA GLY A 62 11.09 -20.35 1.79
C GLY A 62 10.09 -19.78 0.79
N ILE A 63 8.90 -20.38 0.80
CA ILE A 63 7.76 -19.94 0.01
C ILE A 63 7.10 -18.74 0.70
N LEU A 64 7.03 -17.60 0.02
CA LEU A 64 6.33 -16.41 0.53
C LEU A 64 4.83 -16.52 0.23
N LEU A 65 4.49 -16.96 -0.98
CA LEU A 65 3.14 -17.28 -1.42
C LEU A 65 3.21 -18.22 -2.62
N SER A 66 2.41 -19.29 -2.64
CA SER A 66 2.28 -20.15 -3.81
C SER A 66 0.82 -20.46 -4.11
N THR A 67 0.45 -20.35 -5.39
CA THR A 67 -0.85 -20.81 -5.89
C THR A 67 -0.78 -22.14 -6.62
N PHE A 68 0.37 -22.79 -6.68
CA PHE A 68 0.51 -24.12 -7.29
C PHE A 68 -0.43 -25.14 -6.63
N PRO A 69 -0.77 -26.24 -7.33
CA PRO A 69 -1.44 -27.37 -6.69
C PRO A 69 -0.54 -28.01 -5.61
N PRO A 70 -1.13 -28.52 -4.51
CA PRO A 70 -0.39 -29.20 -3.44
C PRO A 70 0.13 -30.58 -3.84
N ASP A 71 -0.43 -31.18 -4.89
CA ASP A 71 -0.10 -32.55 -5.31
C ASP A 71 1.39 -32.66 -5.69
N GLY A 72 2.06 -33.65 -5.11
CA GLY A 72 3.49 -33.89 -5.32
C GLY A 72 4.43 -32.91 -4.61
N LYS A 73 3.92 -31.95 -3.82
CA LYS A 73 4.73 -31.03 -3.02
C LYS A 73 5.05 -31.64 -1.65
N LYS A 74 6.27 -31.41 -1.15
CA LYS A 74 6.70 -31.92 0.16
C LYS A 74 5.93 -31.29 1.32
N VAL A 75 5.56 -30.02 1.19
CA VAL A 75 4.74 -29.28 2.18
C VAL A 75 3.44 -28.80 1.53
N PRO A 76 2.42 -29.67 1.40
CA PRO A 76 1.16 -29.35 0.73
C PRO A 76 0.48 -28.06 1.22
N THR A 77 0.58 -27.77 2.53
CA THR A 77 -0.04 -26.59 3.15
C THR A 77 0.57 -25.26 2.71
N ALA A 78 1.74 -25.27 2.06
CA ALA A 78 2.38 -24.08 1.49
C ALA A 78 1.84 -23.74 0.09
N HIS A 79 0.80 -24.41 -0.41
CA HIS A 79 0.31 -24.25 -1.78
C HIS A 79 -1.23 -24.09 -1.81
N LEU A 80 -1.71 -22.93 -2.27
CA LEU A 80 -3.12 -22.56 -2.21
C LEU A 80 -4.00 -23.07 -3.38
N ASN A 81 -3.41 -23.73 -4.38
CA ASN A 81 -4.12 -24.24 -5.56
C ASN A 81 -5.08 -23.23 -6.23
N PHE A 82 -4.54 -22.13 -6.74
CA PHE A 82 -5.32 -21.12 -7.45
C PHE A 82 -4.74 -20.84 -8.84
N PRO A 83 -5.43 -21.23 -9.92
CA PRO A 83 -5.01 -20.93 -11.28
C PRO A 83 -5.36 -19.50 -11.69
N PHE A 84 -4.46 -18.83 -12.40
CA PHE A 84 -4.73 -17.57 -13.08
C PHE A 84 -5.00 -17.81 -14.57
N ARG A 85 -5.99 -17.10 -15.12
CA ARG A 85 -6.31 -17.09 -16.56
C ARG A 85 -6.79 -15.70 -16.96
N GLY A 86 -6.37 -15.22 -18.13
CA GLY A 86 -6.72 -13.86 -18.57
C GLY A 86 -5.98 -12.79 -17.77
N ARG A 87 -6.67 -11.75 -17.31
CA ARG A 87 -6.06 -10.66 -16.53
C ARG A 87 -5.88 -11.03 -15.06
N PHE A 88 -4.68 -10.83 -14.57
CA PHE A 88 -4.31 -10.89 -13.15
C PHE A 88 -3.16 -9.92 -12.86
N ASP A 89 -3.03 -9.50 -11.61
CA ASP A 89 -1.94 -8.63 -11.18
C ASP A 89 -1.11 -9.33 -10.09
N ILE A 90 0.15 -8.93 -9.94
CA ILE A 90 1.05 -9.41 -8.90
C ILE A 90 1.55 -8.20 -8.11
N PHE A 91 1.32 -8.21 -6.80
CA PHE A 91 1.92 -7.29 -5.84
C PHE A 91 2.81 -8.08 -4.88
N ALA A 92 4.05 -7.62 -4.69
CA ALA A 92 4.97 -8.18 -3.71
C ALA A 92 5.70 -7.06 -2.95
N HIS A 93 5.81 -7.19 -1.63
CA HIS A 93 6.53 -6.25 -0.78
C HIS A 93 7.22 -7.01 0.36
N HIS A 94 8.55 -6.97 0.40
CA HIS A 94 9.34 -7.68 1.40
C HIS A 94 10.59 -6.90 1.78
N VAL A 95 11.03 -7.07 3.01
CA VAL A 95 12.21 -6.46 3.63
C VAL A 95 13.18 -7.57 3.99
N ALA A 96 14.45 -7.40 3.60
CA ALA A 96 15.56 -8.21 4.08
C ALA A 96 16.31 -7.44 5.16
N ARG A 97 16.78 -8.16 6.17
CA ARG A 97 17.69 -7.66 7.20
C ARG A 97 18.76 -8.70 7.44
N ALA A 98 20.00 -8.26 7.64
CA ALA A 98 21.05 -9.17 8.10
C ALA A 98 20.69 -9.68 9.51
N GLU A 99 20.54 -10.99 9.64
CA GLU A 99 20.31 -11.67 10.91
C GLU A 99 21.09 -13.01 10.92
N PRO A 100 22.13 -13.15 11.76
CA PRO A 100 22.75 -12.10 12.57
C PRO A 100 23.40 -11.01 11.70
N SER A 101 23.78 -9.86 12.28
CA SER A 101 24.22 -8.65 11.56
C SER A 101 25.39 -8.87 10.59
N GLU A 102 26.18 -9.91 10.80
CA GLU A 102 27.36 -10.25 9.99
C GLU A 102 27.00 -11.04 8.73
N ASN A 103 25.80 -11.65 8.67
CA ASN A 103 25.32 -12.35 7.49
C ASN A 103 24.75 -11.34 6.47
N LEU A 104 25.64 -10.70 5.73
CA LEU A 104 25.31 -9.66 4.76
C LEU A 104 24.86 -10.19 3.38
N ARG A 105 24.54 -11.48 3.28
CA ARG A 105 24.13 -12.08 2.00
C ARG A 105 22.85 -11.44 1.47
N SER A 106 22.83 -11.16 0.17
CA SER A 106 21.65 -10.60 -0.48
C SER A 106 20.50 -11.62 -0.46
N LEU A 107 19.32 -11.21 0.00
CA LEU A 107 18.12 -12.03 -0.17
C LEU A 107 17.58 -11.83 -1.59
N TYR A 108 17.25 -12.88 -2.32
CA TYR A 108 16.57 -12.79 -3.61
C TYR A 108 15.06 -12.97 -3.46
N LEU A 109 14.30 -12.12 -4.16
CA LEU A 109 12.88 -12.30 -4.40
C LEU A 109 12.69 -12.92 -5.78
N GLY A 110 12.30 -14.20 -5.79
CA GLY A 110 11.92 -14.93 -6.99
C GLY A 110 10.41 -14.90 -7.20
N ILE A 111 9.95 -14.62 -8.43
CA ILE A 111 8.55 -14.85 -8.83
C ILE A 111 8.57 -15.79 -10.03
N ILE A 112 8.02 -16.99 -9.85
CA ILE A 112 7.99 -18.05 -10.86
C ILE A 112 6.56 -18.23 -11.36
N LEU A 113 6.41 -18.34 -12.68
CA LEU A 113 5.16 -18.74 -13.31
C LEU A 113 5.31 -20.12 -13.92
N HIS A 114 4.26 -20.94 -13.79
CA HIS A 114 4.21 -22.29 -14.35
C HIS A 114 3.00 -22.46 -15.25
N ASN A 115 3.24 -23.07 -16.40
CA ASN A 115 2.20 -23.45 -17.35
C ASN A 115 1.89 -24.95 -17.18
N PRO A 116 0.71 -25.31 -16.64
CA PRO A 116 0.33 -26.71 -16.45
C PRO A 116 -0.16 -27.39 -17.74
N SER A 117 -0.38 -26.63 -18.82
CA SER A 117 -1.00 -27.13 -20.05
C SER A 117 0.00 -27.86 -20.95
N SER A 118 -0.53 -28.56 -21.96
CA SER A 118 0.24 -29.25 -23.00
C SER A 118 0.70 -28.34 -24.14
N GLU A 119 0.30 -27.06 -24.14
CA GLU A 119 0.68 -26.07 -25.15
C GLU A 119 1.47 -24.94 -24.51
N ALA A 120 2.20 -24.15 -25.29
CA ALA A 120 2.88 -22.98 -24.76
C ALA A 120 1.88 -21.87 -24.38
N VAL A 121 2.15 -21.18 -23.27
CA VAL A 121 1.34 -20.07 -22.76
C VAL A 121 2.13 -18.77 -22.84
N LYS A 122 1.48 -17.73 -23.35
CA LYS A 122 2.02 -16.37 -23.44
C LYS A 122 1.43 -15.50 -22.34
N VAL A 123 2.31 -14.86 -21.58
CA VAL A 123 1.94 -13.88 -20.54
C VAL A 123 2.46 -12.51 -20.95
N ASN A 124 1.55 -11.60 -21.28
CA ASN A 124 1.85 -10.20 -21.57
C ASN A 124 2.07 -9.44 -20.26
N ILE A 125 3.09 -8.59 -20.22
CA ILE A 125 3.42 -7.72 -19.08
C ILE A 125 3.15 -6.28 -19.53
N TRP A 126 2.07 -5.68 -19.04
CA TRP A 126 1.60 -4.37 -19.53
C TRP A 126 2.27 -3.20 -18.82
N GLN A 127 2.34 -3.29 -17.49
CA GLN A 127 2.93 -2.29 -16.61
C GLN A 127 3.64 -3.05 -15.51
N ALA A 128 4.85 -2.65 -15.16
CA ALA A 128 5.64 -3.35 -14.17
C ALA A 128 6.72 -2.45 -13.59
N ALA A 129 6.84 -2.43 -12.28
CA ALA A 129 7.94 -1.76 -11.60
C ALA A 129 8.36 -2.55 -10.36
N SER A 130 9.67 -2.61 -10.12
CA SER A 130 10.28 -3.14 -8.91
C SER A 130 11.39 -2.19 -8.47
N TYR A 131 11.39 -1.80 -7.20
CA TYR A 131 12.38 -0.88 -6.64
C TYR A 131 12.83 -1.30 -5.25
N LEU A 132 14.09 -1.03 -4.95
CA LEU A 132 14.66 -1.14 -3.61
C LEU A 132 14.40 0.14 -2.80
N SER A 133 14.34 0.01 -1.47
CA SER A 133 14.37 1.18 -0.59
C SER A 133 15.73 1.87 -0.63
N GLN A 134 16.82 1.12 -0.88
CA GLN A 134 18.15 1.67 -1.04
C GLN A 134 18.87 0.91 -2.18
N PRO A 135 19.46 1.58 -3.18
CA PRO A 135 19.54 3.05 -3.34
C PRO A 135 18.34 3.66 -4.07
N ASP A 136 17.43 2.85 -4.64
CA ASP A 136 16.48 3.36 -5.64
C ASP A 136 15.47 4.37 -5.08
N ALA A 137 14.89 4.11 -3.92
CA ALA A 137 13.80 4.92 -3.38
C ALA A 137 13.89 5.04 -1.84
N PRO A 138 14.86 5.81 -1.32
CA PRO A 138 15.05 5.98 0.11
C PRO A 138 13.84 6.64 0.78
N PHE A 139 13.65 6.30 2.04
CA PHE A 139 12.67 6.96 2.91
C PHE A 139 13.20 8.32 3.34
N ILE A 140 12.91 9.35 2.54
CA ILE A 140 13.28 10.74 2.81
C ILE A 140 12.09 11.55 3.30
N GLN A 141 12.38 12.64 4.00
CA GLN A 141 11.36 13.63 4.36
C GLN A 141 10.99 14.45 3.11
N LEU A 142 9.70 14.55 2.83
CA LEU A 142 9.15 15.35 1.74
C LEU A 142 8.05 16.29 2.29
N PRO A 143 7.75 17.40 1.59
CA PRO A 143 6.62 18.26 1.91
C PRO A 143 5.28 17.51 1.85
N SER A 144 4.24 18.06 2.47
CA SER A 144 2.89 17.48 2.43
C SER A 144 2.30 17.40 1.02
N PHE A 145 2.72 18.33 0.18
CA PHE A 145 2.25 18.49 -1.19
C PHE A 145 3.43 18.90 -2.08
N SER A 146 3.60 18.21 -3.21
CA SER A 146 4.65 18.55 -4.18
C SER A 146 4.20 18.23 -5.60
N GLN A 147 4.39 19.16 -6.52
CA GLN A 147 4.16 18.89 -7.94
C GLN A 147 5.17 17.84 -8.42
N ASN A 148 4.67 16.78 -9.04
CA ASN A 148 5.48 15.64 -9.49
C ASN A 148 5.23 15.30 -10.96
N PRO A 149 5.33 16.27 -11.90
CA PRO A 149 5.05 16.02 -13.32
C PRO A 149 6.00 14.97 -13.94
N LEU A 150 7.26 14.94 -13.51
CA LEU A 150 8.29 14.04 -14.04
C LEU A 150 8.31 12.66 -13.36
N GLY A 151 7.64 12.49 -12.23
CA GLY A 151 7.67 11.26 -11.44
C GLY A 151 8.98 11.02 -10.69
N THR A 152 9.70 12.09 -10.34
CA THR A 152 10.99 12.06 -9.64
C THR A 152 10.90 12.32 -8.14
N ILE A 153 9.71 12.70 -7.64
CA ILE A 153 9.44 12.88 -6.21
C ILE A 153 8.77 11.62 -5.67
N PHE A 154 9.43 10.96 -4.73
CA PHE A 154 8.98 9.75 -4.04
C PHE A 154 9.77 9.55 -2.74
N ALA A 155 9.21 8.82 -1.77
CA ALA A 155 9.93 8.38 -0.57
C ALA A 155 9.52 6.95 -0.17
N GLY A 156 10.38 5.99 -0.46
CA GLY A 156 10.09 4.56 -0.29
C GLY A 156 9.79 3.84 -1.62
N PRO A 157 10.11 2.53 -1.71
CA PRO A 157 9.98 1.77 -2.95
C PRO A 157 8.52 1.59 -3.37
N GLY A 158 7.60 1.48 -2.40
CA GLY A 158 6.18 1.33 -2.65
C GLY A 158 5.59 2.52 -3.40
N ASP A 159 5.86 3.73 -2.89
CA ASP A 159 5.47 5.00 -3.50
C ASP A 159 6.01 5.13 -4.94
N ARG A 160 7.31 4.84 -5.14
CA ARG A 160 7.93 4.90 -6.47
C ARG A 160 7.30 3.91 -7.46
N VAL A 161 7.08 2.66 -7.05
CA VAL A 161 6.39 1.63 -7.86
C VAL A 161 5.00 2.10 -8.26
N MET A 162 4.21 2.65 -7.32
CA MET A 162 2.86 3.13 -7.60
C MET A 162 2.86 4.32 -8.58
N SER A 163 3.82 5.24 -8.47
CA SER A 163 3.95 6.37 -9.39
C SER A 163 4.23 5.91 -10.83
N ASP A 164 5.16 4.96 -11.00
CA ASP A 164 5.51 4.46 -12.34
C ASP A 164 4.38 3.67 -12.98
N VAL A 165 3.71 2.80 -12.22
CA VAL A 165 2.54 2.06 -12.74
C VAL A 165 1.39 3.02 -13.03
N LEU A 166 1.11 4.05 -12.21
CA LEU A 166 0.09 5.06 -12.52
C LEU A 166 0.36 5.77 -13.87
N ARG A 167 1.63 5.91 -14.23
CA ARG A 167 2.12 6.56 -15.46
C ARG A 167 2.16 5.65 -16.67
N GLY A 168 1.72 4.39 -16.57
CA GLY A 168 1.78 3.49 -17.73
C GLY A 168 3.13 2.81 -17.92
N ARG A 169 4.09 2.94 -16.99
CA ARG A 169 5.45 2.47 -17.21
C ARG A 169 5.59 0.97 -17.01
N ARG A 170 6.45 0.37 -17.82
CA ARG A 170 7.04 -0.96 -17.63
C ARG A 170 8.55 -0.76 -17.61
N GLN A 171 9.19 -1.06 -16.48
CA GLN A 171 10.64 -1.00 -16.37
C GLN A 171 11.31 -1.99 -17.34
N GLU A 172 12.50 -1.65 -17.81
CA GLU A 172 13.25 -2.43 -18.80
C GLU A 172 13.62 -3.84 -18.30
N ILE A 173 13.76 -4.01 -16.99
CA ILE A 173 14.01 -5.32 -16.37
C ILE A 173 12.88 -6.34 -16.59
N PHE A 174 11.68 -5.88 -16.96
CA PHE A 174 10.56 -6.75 -17.32
C PHE A 174 10.41 -6.77 -18.83
N PRO A 175 10.42 -7.94 -19.50
CA PRO A 175 10.10 -8.01 -20.93
C PRO A 175 8.63 -7.63 -21.19
N ALA A 176 8.26 -7.34 -22.43
CA ALA A 176 6.86 -7.06 -22.78
C ALA A 176 5.96 -8.31 -22.71
N GLN A 177 6.56 -9.49 -22.89
CA GLN A 177 5.90 -10.78 -22.88
C GLN A 177 6.90 -11.85 -22.46
N ILE A 178 6.41 -12.90 -21.81
CA ILE A 178 7.13 -14.15 -21.63
C ILE A 178 6.33 -15.30 -22.26
N GLU A 179 7.05 -16.26 -22.84
CA GLU A 179 6.48 -17.52 -23.31
C GLU A 179 6.93 -18.65 -22.39
N ILE A 180 5.95 -19.37 -21.85
CA ILE A 180 6.16 -20.48 -20.91
C ILE A 180 5.81 -21.77 -21.67
N PRO A 181 6.81 -22.62 -22.01
CA PRO A 181 6.55 -23.87 -22.70
C PRO A 181 5.59 -24.78 -21.93
N ALA A 182 5.01 -25.75 -22.64
CA ALA A 182 4.13 -26.75 -22.06
C ALA A 182 4.80 -27.43 -20.84
N LYS A 183 4.06 -27.52 -19.72
CA LYS A 183 4.50 -28.17 -18.47
C LYS A 183 5.80 -27.61 -17.87
N GLN A 184 6.23 -26.41 -18.27
CA GLN A 184 7.46 -25.78 -17.78
C GLN A 184 7.17 -24.53 -16.95
N SER A 185 8.23 -24.04 -16.30
CA SER A 185 8.22 -22.80 -15.53
C SER A 185 9.20 -21.79 -16.10
N ARG A 186 8.91 -20.50 -15.88
CA ARG A 186 9.80 -19.37 -16.18
C ARG A 186 9.81 -18.39 -15.02
N MET A 187 10.97 -17.77 -14.78
CA MET A 187 11.05 -16.66 -13.84
C MET A 187 10.44 -15.41 -14.48
N LEU A 188 9.49 -14.80 -13.76
CA LEU A 188 9.00 -13.45 -14.02
C LEU A 188 9.86 -12.40 -13.31
N LEU A 189 10.40 -12.75 -12.14
CA LEU A 189 11.30 -11.90 -11.34
C LEU A 189 12.36 -12.79 -10.68
N ASN A 190 13.62 -12.33 -10.68
CA ASN A 190 14.70 -12.95 -9.91
C ASN A 190 15.69 -11.86 -9.50
N LEU A 191 15.33 -11.06 -8.50
CA LEU A 191 16.08 -9.84 -8.16
C LEU A 191 16.56 -9.84 -6.70
N PRO A 192 17.76 -9.30 -6.43
CA PRO A 192 18.30 -9.21 -5.09
C PRO A 192 17.66 -8.10 -4.27
N ILE A 193 17.77 -8.24 -2.95
CA ILE A 193 17.51 -7.27 -1.89
C ILE A 193 18.81 -7.18 -1.08
N PRO A 194 19.81 -6.44 -1.57
CA PRO A 194 21.12 -6.37 -0.95
C PRO A 194 21.06 -5.58 0.36
N VAL A 195 21.77 -6.06 1.37
CA VAL A 195 21.92 -5.41 2.68
C VAL A 195 23.36 -4.99 2.98
N GLN A 196 24.33 -5.52 2.23
CA GLN A 196 25.73 -5.19 2.37
C GLN A 196 25.98 -3.70 2.10
N GLY A 197 26.74 -3.06 2.98
CA GLY A 197 27.07 -1.63 2.88
C GLY A 197 25.99 -0.67 3.38
N LEU A 198 24.86 -1.17 3.89
CA LEU A 198 23.80 -0.35 4.47
C LEU A 198 23.92 -0.29 6.01
N THR A 199 23.53 0.85 6.59
CA THR A 199 23.52 1.06 8.05
C THR A 199 22.15 1.59 8.49
N PRO A 200 21.33 0.78 9.20
CA PRO A 200 21.52 -0.65 9.47
C PRO A 200 21.46 -1.50 8.18
N PRO A 201 21.95 -2.75 8.19
CA PRO A 201 21.92 -3.66 7.04
C PRO A 201 20.49 -4.16 6.77
N LEU A 202 19.66 -3.27 6.23
CA LEU A 202 18.23 -3.45 5.99
C LEU A 202 17.82 -2.80 4.67
N ASN A 203 17.06 -3.55 3.87
CA ASN A 203 16.56 -3.06 2.59
C ASN A 203 15.22 -3.71 2.25
N GLY A 204 14.30 -2.96 1.66
CA GLY A 204 13.02 -3.46 1.18
C GLY A 204 12.91 -3.43 -0.35
N ARG A 205 12.13 -4.33 -0.92
CA ARG A 205 11.75 -4.34 -2.34
C ARG A 205 10.24 -4.34 -2.47
N SER A 206 9.71 -3.37 -3.22
CA SER A 206 8.30 -3.36 -3.66
C SER A 206 8.23 -3.70 -5.13
N THR A 207 7.21 -4.45 -5.53
CA THR A 207 6.97 -4.85 -6.91
C THR A 207 5.47 -4.84 -7.21
N LEU A 208 5.08 -4.25 -8.34
CA LEU A 208 3.72 -4.34 -8.88
C LEU A 208 3.78 -4.64 -10.38
N ILE A 209 3.05 -5.65 -10.85
CA ILE A 209 3.04 -6.13 -12.22
C ILE A 209 1.61 -6.37 -12.68
N ARG A 210 1.25 -5.86 -13.87
CA ARG A 210 -0.06 -6.04 -14.52
C ARG A 210 0.07 -6.99 -15.70
N LEU A 211 -0.63 -8.13 -15.66
CA LEU A 211 -0.34 -9.27 -16.52
C LEU A 211 -1.57 -9.81 -17.27
N GLN A 212 -1.41 -10.24 -18.52
CA GLN A 212 -2.46 -10.98 -19.21
C GLN A 212 -1.93 -12.30 -19.74
N SER A 213 -2.49 -13.41 -19.29
CA SER A 213 -2.19 -14.74 -19.80
C SER A 213 -3.23 -15.18 -20.84
N ASN A 214 -2.79 -15.76 -21.96
CA ASN A 214 -3.68 -16.41 -22.92
C ASN A 214 -4.09 -17.85 -22.49
N GLY A 215 -3.48 -18.40 -21.45
CA GLY A 215 -3.78 -19.72 -20.89
C GLY A 215 -3.75 -19.74 -19.37
N THR A 216 -3.86 -20.94 -18.79
CA THR A 216 -3.76 -21.12 -17.34
C THR A 216 -2.31 -21.00 -16.89
N VAL A 217 -2.06 -20.27 -15.81
CA VAL A 217 -0.75 -20.24 -15.12
C VAL A 217 -0.91 -20.32 -13.61
N TYR A 218 0.05 -20.93 -12.94
CA TYR A 218 0.24 -20.84 -11.49
C TYR A 218 1.40 -19.91 -11.19
N ALA A 219 1.34 -19.22 -10.04
CA ALA A 219 2.36 -18.28 -9.61
C ALA A 219 2.85 -18.61 -8.20
N ALA A 220 4.14 -18.38 -7.96
CA ALA A 220 4.69 -18.37 -6.61
C ALA A 220 5.72 -17.26 -6.45
N SER A 221 5.75 -16.63 -5.27
CA SER A 221 6.83 -15.78 -4.79
C SER A 221 7.63 -16.54 -3.75
N LEU A 222 8.95 -16.49 -3.88
CA LEU A 222 9.91 -17.28 -3.13
C LEU A 222 11.04 -16.38 -2.62
N ALA A 223 11.58 -16.72 -1.47
CA ALA A 223 12.74 -16.05 -0.89
C ALA A 223 13.91 -17.03 -0.77
N MET A 224 15.09 -16.63 -1.24
CA MET A 224 16.31 -17.43 -1.15
C MET A 224 17.51 -16.50 -1.01
N PHE A 225 18.44 -16.77 -0.10
CA PHE A 225 19.69 -16.03 -0.05
C PHE A 225 20.54 -16.32 -1.28
N ALA A 226 21.34 -15.33 -1.67
CA ALA A 226 22.30 -15.43 -2.74
C ALA A 226 23.10 -16.73 -2.61
N ARG A 227 23.21 -17.43 -3.74
CA ARG A 227 24.08 -18.60 -3.83
C ARG A 227 25.49 -18.11 -4.13
N VAL A 228 26.49 -18.90 -3.79
CA VAL A 228 27.90 -18.49 -3.88
C VAL A 228 28.57 -19.26 -5.00
N ASN A 229 29.32 -18.55 -5.84
CA ASN A 229 30.18 -19.12 -6.86
C ASN A 229 31.44 -19.75 -6.22
N PRO A 230 32.18 -20.63 -6.92
CA PRO A 230 33.43 -21.20 -6.40
C PRO A 230 34.48 -20.15 -5.98
N ASP A 231 34.44 -18.95 -6.58
CA ASP A 231 35.32 -17.82 -6.27
C ASP A 231 34.85 -16.99 -5.05
N GLY A 232 33.75 -17.38 -4.40
CA GLY A 232 33.18 -16.69 -3.25
C GLY A 232 32.23 -15.52 -3.59
N SER A 233 32.05 -15.18 -4.86
CA SER A 233 31.12 -14.13 -5.28
C SER A 233 29.65 -14.57 -5.19
N GLU A 234 28.74 -13.63 -4.93
CA GLU A 234 27.31 -13.89 -4.97
C GLU A 234 26.81 -14.09 -6.41
N ARG A 235 25.91 -15.06 -6.59
CA ARG A 235 25.10 -15.24 -7.79
C ARG A 235 23.62 -15.32 -7.46
N SER A 236 22.80 -14.95 -8.44
CA SER A 236 21.36 -15.21 -8.38
C SER A 236 21.08 -16.71 -8.33
N PRO A 237 20.04 -17.15 -7.59
CA PRO A 237 19.56 -18.51 -7.71
C PRO A 237 19.08 -18.84 -9.12
N THR A 238 19.32 -20.07 -9.56
CA THR A 238 18.92 -20.60 -10.85
C THR A 238 17.44 -21.01 -10.84
N LEU A 239 16.86 -21.22 -12.02
CA LEU A 239 15.48 -21.72 -12.14
C LEU A 239 15.30 -23.06 -11.42
N GLU A 240 16.27 -23.98 -11.54
CA GLU A 240 16.23 -25.29 -10.89
C GLU A 240 16.24 -25.17 -9.36
N GLU A 241 17.06 -24.27 -8.80
CA GLU A 241 17.07 -24.02 -7.36
C GLU A 241 15.74 -23.44 -6.87
N TRP A 242 15.12 -22.53 -7.64
CA TRP A 242 13.79 -22.02 -7.33
C TRP A 242 12.71 -23.10 -7.40
N GLN A 243 12.76 -23.98 -8.41
CA GLN A 243 11.83 -25.11 -8.52
C GLN A 243 12.03 -26.10 -7.37
N ASN A 244 13.27 -26.38 -6.99
CA ASN A 244 13.56 -27.23 -5.84
C ASN A 244 13.02 -26.63 -4.53
N LEU A 245 13.18 -25.32 -4.31
CA LEU A 245 12.58 -24.64 -3.15
C LEU A 245 11.05 -24.68 -3.20
N LEU A 246 10.45 -24.50 -4.38
CA LEU A 246 9.01 -24.58 -4.55
C LEU A 246 8.46 -25.99 -4.25
N ASP A 247 9.18 -27.03 -4.64
CA ASP A 247 8.71 -28.42 -4.52
C ASP A 247 8.98 -29.01 -3.13
N ASN A 248 10.09 -28.60 -2.50
CA ASN A 248 10.62 -29.21 -1.29
C ASN A 248 10.69 -28.26 -0.07
N GLY A 249 10.46 -26.97 -0.26
CA GLY A 249 10.53 -25.96 0.79
C GLY A 249 9.23 -25.80 1.59
N ASP A 250 9.36 -25.22 2.78
CA ASP A 250 8.24 -24.74 3.60
C ASP A 250 8.06 -23.22 3.39
N LEU A 251 7.07 -22.63 4.05
CA LEU A 251 6.87 -21.19 4.10
C LEU A 251 8.10 -20.46 4.67
N ALA A 252 8.41 -19.30 4.09
CA ALA A 252 9.46 -18.44 4.61
C ALA A 252 9.14 -17.98 6.04
N GLY A 253 10.14 -18.08 6.91
CA GLY A 253 10.07 -17.72 8.33
C GLY A 253 10.87 -16.45 8.68
N SER A 254 10.63 -15.85 9.84
CA SER A 254 9.50 -16.08 10.76
C SER A 254 8.20 -15.52 10.19
N ARG A 255 7.03 -16.07 10.56
CA ARG A 255 5.72 -15.56 10.12
C ARG A 255 5.32 -14.29 10.88
N ASP A 256 4.43 -13.49 10.29
CA ASP A 256 3.84 -12.32 10.95
C ASP A 256 2.88 -12.70 12.08
N LYS A 257 2.43 -11.70 12.86
CA LYS A 257 1.32 -11.89 13.81
C LYS A 257 0.05 -12.31 13.07
N ALA A 258 -0.55 -13.41 13.52
CA ALA A 258 -1.84 -13.86 13.03
C ALA A 258 -2.93 -12.78 13.23
N PRO A 259 -3.83 -12.59 12.24
CA PRO A 259 -4.90 -11.62 12.36
C PRO A 259 -5.94 -12.05 13.40
N THR A 260 -6.58 -11.05 14.01
CA THR A 260 -7.81 -11.27 14.76
C THR A 260 -8.93 -11.63 13.76
N PRO A 261 -9.77 -12.64 14.06
CA PRO A 261 -10.98 -12.93 13.26
C PRO A 261 -11.84 -11.70 13.01
N LEU A 262 -12.65 -11.73 11.94
CA LEU A 262 -13.53 -10.61 11.59
C LEU A 262 -14.70 -10.48 12.58
N GLU A 263 -15.08 -11.56 13.23
CA GLU A 263 -16.07 -11.57 14.30
C GLU A 263 -15.54 -10.81 15.52
N GLU A 264 -16.44 -10.28 16.34
CA GLU A 264 -16.05 -9.62 17.58
C GLU A 264 -15.48 -10.65 18.56
N THR A 265 -14.28 -10.40 19.07
CA THR A 265 -13.58 -11.32 19.98
C THR A 265 -13.20 -10.67 21.31
N GLY A 266 -13.47 -9.36 21.49
CA GLY A 266 -13.05 -8.60 22.66
C GLY A 266 -11.53 -8.37 22.75
N LYS A 267 -10.75 -8.82 21.76
CA LYS A 267 -9.30 -8.62 21.66
C LYS A 267 -8.97 -7.42 20.78
N PRO A 268 -7.83 -6.74 21.00
CA PRO A 268 -7.34 -5.72 20.06
C PRO A 268 -7.27 -6.28 18.64
N ARG A 269 -7.72 -5.47 17.68
CA ARG A 269 -7.78 -5.88 16.28
C ARG A 269 -6.39 -5.87 15.63
N ILE A 270 -5.96 -7.05 15.19
CA ILE A 270 -4.79 -7.23 14.32
C ILE A 270 -5.31 -7.55 12.93
N TYR A 271 -5.06 -6.66 11.96
CA TYR A 271 -5.49 -6.88 10.57
C TYR A 271 -4.71 -7.99 9.86
N GLY A 272 -3.47 -8.22 10.28
CA GLY A 272 -2.53 -9.14 9.64
C GLY A 272 -1.96 -8.56 8.34
N ARG A 273 -0.81 -9.11 7.90
CA ARG A 273 -0.29 -8.91 6.56
C ARG A 273 -0.98 -9.86 5.58
N VAL A 274 -0.94 -9.54 4.29
CA VAL A 274 -1.66 -10.30 3.25
C VAL A 274 -0.71 -11.30 2.59
N ALA A 275 -1.08 -12.59 2.56
CA ALA A 275 -0.53 -13.55 1.59
C ALA A 275 -1.66 -14.42 1.03
N GLY A 276 -1.99 -14.21 -0.24
CA GLY A 276 -3.08 -14.90 -0.91
C GLY A 276 -3.43 -14.27 -2.25
N VAL A 277 -4.59 -14.64 -2.79
CA VAL A 277 -5.14 -14.01 -3.99
C VAL A 277 -6.36 -13.20 -3.58
N ALA A 278 -6.31 -11.89 -3.80
CA ALA A 278 -7.43 -10.99 -3.59
C ALA A 278 -8.26 -10.81 -4.87
N SER A 279 -9.57 -10.60 -4.74
CA SER A 279 -10.42 -10.23 -5.86
C SER A 279 -10.43 -8.71 -6.02
N GLY A 280 -9.65 -8.21 -6.98
CA GLY A 280 -9.71 -6.83 -7.43
C GLY A 280 -8.35 -6.16 -7.60
N SER A 281 -8.27 -5.31 -8.62
CA SER A 281 -7.11 -4.50 -9.00
C SER A 281 -7.46 -3.02 -9.16
N ARG A 282 -8.73 -2.69 -9.36
CA ARG A 282 -9.18 -1.32 -9.64
C ARG A 282 -10.59 -1.05 -9.13
N TRP A 283 -10.76 0.11 -8.49
CA TRP A 283 -12.05 0.71 -8.18
C TRP A 283 -12.37 1.78 -9.21
N ARG A 284 -13.50 1.67 -9.90
CA ARG A 284 -13.97 2.71 -10.85
C ARG A 284 -15.28 3.30 -10.35
N ALA A 285 -15.35 4.62 -10.32
CA ALA A 285 -16.53 5.32 -9.85
C ALA A 285 -16.82 6.57 -10.68
N LEU A 286 -18.09 6.76 -11.01
CA LEU A 286 -18.65 8.04 -11.43
C LEU A 286 -19.42 8.59 -10.23
N LEU A 287 -18.94 9.68 -9.65
CA LEU A 287 -19.51 10.30 -8.46
C LEU A 287 -20.61 11.25 -8.93
N VAL A 288 -21.87 10.94 -8.62
CA VAL A 288 -23.06 11.73 -8.98
C VAL A 288 -23.99 11.79 -7.78
N ASP A 289 -24.92 12.75 -7.77
CA ASP A 289 -25.82 12.97 -6.62
C ASP A 289 -26.66 11.74 -6.28
N ASN A 290 -27.07 10.98 -7.29
CA ASN A 290 -27.80 9.73 -7.15
C ASN A 290 -27.69 8.89 -8.45
N PRO A 291 -28.09 7.61 -8.46
CA PRO A 291 -27.93 6.72 -9.62
C PRO A 291 -28.60 7.18 -10.92
N LYS A 292 -29.56 8.13 -10.87
CA LYS A 292 -30.22 8.70 -12.05
C LYS A 292 -29.61 10.04 -12.50
N ALA A 293 -28.79 10.66 -11.66
CA ALA A 293 -28.15 11.93 -11.97
C ALA A 293 -26.98 11.75 -12.95
N ARG A 294 -26.63 12.83 -13.66
CA ARG A 294 -25.48 12.89 -14.59
C ARG A 294 -24.37 13.82 -14.11
N TYR A 295 -24.54 14.39 -12.93
CA TYR A 295 -23.65 15.38 -12.34
C TYR A 295 -23.57 15.16 -10.82
N LEU A 296 -22.54 15.77 -10.23
CA LEU A 296 -22.34 15.91 -8.80
C LEU A 296 -22.48 17.39 -8.45
N THR A 297 -23.51 17.74 -7.70
CA THR A 297 -23.74 19.10 -7.25
C THR A 297 -22.64 19.49 -6.26
N ILE A 298 -22.00 20.64 -6.47
CA ILE A 298 -20.99 21.18 -5.55
C ILE A 298 -21.67 21.55 -4.22
N PRO A 299 -20.96 21.49 -3.08
CA PRO A 299 -21.56 21.91 -1.81
C PRO A 299 -21.87 23.41 -1.83
N GLN A 300 -22.83 23.85 -0.99
CA GLN A 300 -23.15 25.27 -0.83
C GLN A 300 -21.91 26.07 -0.37
N PRO A 301 -21.89 27.42 -0.52
CA PRO A 301 -20.75 28.22 -0.10
C PRO A 301 -20.33 27.93 1.34
N GLY A 302 -19.03 27.68 1.55
CA GLY A 302 -18.46 27.31 2.85
C GLY A 302 -18.76 25.88 3.34
N GLN A 303 -19.49 25.06 2.57
CA GLN A 303 -19.79 23.67 2.92
C GLN A 303 -18.84 22.67 2.24
N VAL A 304 -18.92 21.43 2.70
CA VAL A 304 -18.02 20.34 2.31
C VAL A 304 -18.73 18.98 2.43
N PHE A 305 -18.35 18.03 1.56
CA PHE A 305 -18.64 16.60 1.74
C PHE A 305 -17.43 15.75 1.32
N SER A 306 -17.38 14.51 1.79
CA SER A 306 -16.32 13.57 1.45
C SER A 306 -16.85 12.21 1.03
N TYR A 307 -16.11 11.53 0.16
CA TYR A 307 -16.23 10.10 -0.11
C TYR A 307 -15.10 9.34 0.58
N ALA A 308 -15.43 8.30 1.34
CA ALA A 308 -14.42 7.49 2.00
C ALA A 308 -13.58 6.66 1.01
N LEU A 309 -12.28 6.55 1.24
CA LEU A 309 -11.32 5.82 0.41
C LEU A 309 -10.61 4.74 1.22
N SER A 310 -10.49 3.54 0.65
CA SER A 310 -9.84 2.38 1.26
C SER A 310 -10.37 2.02 2.65
N THR A 311 -11.69 2.16 2.86
CA THR A 311 -12.32 1.74 4.11
C THR A 311 -12.16 0.25 4.38
N LEU A 312 -12.20 -0.10 5.66
CA LEU A 312 -11.95 -1.46 6.13
C LEU A 312 -12.84 -1.80 7.31
N HIS A 313 -12.87 -3.09 7.66
CA HIS A 313 -13.60 -3.57 8.82
C HIS A 313 -13.10 -2.87 10.10
N GLY A 314 -13.92 -2.03 10.74
CA GLY A 314 -13.52 -1.23 11.91
C GLY A 314 -12.97 0.17 11.59
N GLY A 315 -13.03 0.58 10.32
CA GLY A 315 -12.60 1.88 9.83
C GLY A 315 -13.42 2.30 8.62
N THR A 316 -14.73 2.48 8.80
CA THR A 316 -15.67 2.83 7.72
C THR A 316 -15.99 4.33 7.65
N LEU A 317 -15.51 5.13 8.61
CA LEU A 317 -15.83 6.55 8.76
C LEU A 317 -17.35 6.79 8.80
N GLY A 318 -18.11 5.91 9.46
CA GLY A 318 -19.57 5.96 9.57
C GLY A 318 -20.35 5.57 8.32
N THR A 319 -19.69 5.27 7.20
CA THR A 319 -20.37 4.91 5.95
C THR A 319 -20.92 3.48 5.94
N GLY A 320 -20.42 2.62 6.84
CA GLY A 320 -20.69 1.17 6.82
C GLY A 320 -20.07 0.42 5.62
N GLN A 321 -19.45 1.12 4.67
CA GLN A 321 -18.84 0.50 3.49
C GLN A 321 -17.46 -0.07 3.84
N ILE A 322 -17.21 -1.31 3.42
CA ILE A 322 -15.89 -1.96 3.48
C ILE A 322 -15.36 -2.07 2.06
N GLN A 323 -14.27 -1.37 1.76
CA GLN A 323 -13.62 -1.42 0.45
C GLN A 323 -12.49 -2.46 0.38
N SER A 324 -12.00 -2.96 1.53
CA SER A 324 -10.97 -4.01 1.58
C SER A 324 -11.36 -5.23 0.75
N ALA A 325 -10.53 -5.57 -0.24
CA ALA A 325 -10.81 -6.65 -1.18
C ALA A 325 -10.98 -8.01 -0.48
N THR A 326 -11.92 -8.81 -0.97
CA THR A 326 -12.14 -10.18 -0.48
C THR A 326 -11.00 -11.09 -0.93
N MET A 327 -10.56 -12.01 -0.07
CA MET A 327 -9.58 -13.04 -0.42
C MET A 327 -10.28 -14.22 -1.09
N LEU A 328 -9.82 -14.60 -2.28
CA LEU A 328 -10.25 -15.81 -3.01
C LEU A 328 -9.60 -17.05 -2.41
N VAL A 329 -8.32 -16.95 -2.04
CA VAL A 329 -7.56 -17.91 -1.26
C VAL A 329 -6.55 -17.14 -0.39
N ARG A 330 -6.18 -17.66 0.77
CA ARG A 330 -5.17 -17.07 1.67
C ARG A 330 -4.53 -18.12 2.54
N TYR A 331 -3.34 -17.84 3.09
CA TYR A 331 -2.84 -18.64 4.20
C TYR A 331 -3.62 -18.35 5.49
N PRO A 332 -3.90 -19.38 6.33
CA PRO A 332 -4.72 -19.22 7.53
C PRO A 332 -4.22 -18.17 8.54
N ASP A 333 -2.91 -17.96 8.62
CA ASP A 333 -2.22 -17.02 9.51
C ASP A 333 -2.16 -15.58 8.96
N THR A 334 -2.79 -15.29 7.83
CA THR A 334 -2.72 -13.99 7.13
C THR A 334 -4.07 -13.31 7.03
N ALA A 335 -4.06 -12.00 6.73
CA ALA A 335 -5.24 -11.14 6.72
C ALA A 335 -6.50 -11.75 6.06
N TYR A 336 -7.66 -11.59 6.71
CA TYR A 336 -8.95 -12.07 6.20
C TYR A 336 -9.45 -11.32 4.97
N ARG A 337 -8.97 -10.09 4.75
CA ARG A 337 -9.21 -9.26 3.56
C ARG A 337 -7.90 -8.58 3.17
N ALA A 338 -7.80 -8.07 1.95
CA ALA A 338 -6.67 -7.23 1.55
C ALA A 338 -6.79 -5.83 2.19
N HIS A 339 -6.59 -5.75 3.50
CA HIS A 339 -6.66 -4.51 4.24
C HIS A 339 -5.61 -3.51 3.71
N GLY A 340 -6.02 -2.25 3.56
CA GLY A 340 -5.18 -1.23 2.92
C GLY A 340 -5.22 -1.26 1.40
N ASN A 341 -5.74 -2.31 0.74
CA ASN A 341 -5.92 -2.32 -0.72
C ASN A 341 -4.65 -1.90 -1.51
N TYR A 342 -3.47 -2.29 -1.03
CA TYR A 342 -2.19 -1.87 -1.63
C TYR A 342 -2.12 -2.25 -3.11
N GLY A 343 -1.76 -1.29 -3.96
CA GLY A 343 -1.72 -1.47 -5.41
C GLY A 343 -3.07 -1.37 -6.13
N ILE A 344 -4.20 -1.29 -5.41
CA ILE A 344 -5.50 -1.05 -6.05
C ILE A 344 -5.54 0.36 -6.60
N GLN A 345 -5.91 0.48 -7.88
CA GLN A 345 -6.09 1.75 -8.55
C GLN A 345 -7.49 2.31 -8.27
N TYR A 346 -7.59 3.51 -7.71
CA TYR A 346 -8.84 4.25 -7.64
C TYR A 346 -8.89 5.19 -8.84
N ASN A 347 -9.90 5.04 -9.70
CA ASN A 347 -10.15 5.91 -10.83
C ASN A 347 -11.55 6.52 -10.69
N LEU A 348 -11.59 7.78 -10.28
CA LEU A 348 -12.77 8.47 -9.80
C LEU A 348 -13.07 9.65 -10.72
N LYS A 349 -14.33 9.75 -11.17
CA LYS A 349 -14.80 10.84 -12.05
C LYS A 349 -15.85 11.66 -11.33
N LEU A 350 -15.66 12.98 -11.29
CA LEU A 350 -16.49 13.95 -10.61
C LEU A 350 -17.02 14.96 -11.65
N PRO A 351 -18.18 14.69 -12.30
CA PRO A 351 -18.88 15.66 -13.14
C PRO A 351 -19.51 16.76 -12.30
N LEU A 352 -18.69 17.66 -11.74
CA LEU A 352 -19.10 18.76 -10.87
C LEU A 352 -20.08 19.71 -11.58
N TYR A 353 -21.10 20.15 -10.86
CA TYR A 353 -22.10 21.10 -11.34
C TYR A 353 -22.31 22.20 -10.29
N ASN A 354 -22.14 23.46 -10.72
CA ASN A 354 -22.50 24.62 -9.91
C ASN A 354 -23.99 24.93 -10.08
N ASN A 355 -24.81 24.57 -9.08
CA ASN A 355 -26.23 24.83 -9.06
C ASN A 355 -26.61 26.17 -8.38
N THR A 356 -25.64 26.97 -7.96
CA THR A 356 -25.91 28.28 -7.35
C THR A 356 -26.07 29.37 -8.41
N GLN A 357 -26.52 30.55 -8.00
CA GLN A 357 -26.69 31.71 -8.87
C GLN A 357 -25.43 32.57 -8.99
N SER A 358 -24.36 32.22 -8.26
CA SER A 358 -23.10 32.98 -8.21
C SER A 358 -21.91 32.09 -8.60
N PRO A 359 -20.80 32.67 -9.07
CA PRO A 359 -19.56 31.93 -9.22
C PRO A 359 -19.09 31.34 -7.89
N GLN A 360 -18.55 30.12 -7.92
CA GLN A 360 -18.07 29.39 -6.76
C GLN A 360 -16.66 28.87 -6.99
N THR A 361 -15.79 29.00 -5.97
CA THR A 361 -14.46 28.40 -5.97
C THR A 361 -14.52 27.02 -5.32
N VAL A 362 -14.33 25.99 -6.12
CA VAL A 362 -14.51 24.58 -5.74
C VAL A 362 -13.16 23.88 -5.69
N SER A 363 -12.87 23.23 -4.56
CA SER A 363 -11.64 22.47 -4.36
C SER A 363 -11.91 20.97 -4.26
N VAL A 364 -11.01 20.18 -4.84
CA VAL A 364 -10.99 18.72 -4.67
C VAL A 364 -9.68 18.32 -3.99
N SER A 365 -9.74 17.61 -2.87
CA SER A 365 -8.56 17.20 -2.09
C SER A 365 -8.66 15.76 -1.59
N ILE A 366 -7.51 15.13 -1.34
CA ILE A 366 -7.44 13.90 -0.54
C ILE A 366 -7.04 14.29 0.89
N GLN A 367 -7.66 13.69 1.90
CA GLN A 367 -7.35 13.99 3.31
C GLN A 367 -7.20 12.72 4.14
N THR A 368 -6.53 12.85 5.30
CA THR A 368 -6.23 11.74 6.21
C THR A 368 -6.81 12.00 7.60
N PRO A 369 -8.12 11.79 7.80
CA PRO A 369 -8.77 12.00 9.10
C PRO A 369 -8.34 10.93 10.11
N LEU A 370 -8.73 11.12 11.38
CA LEU A 370 -8.64 10.08 12.39
C LEU A 370 -9.57 8.92 12.01
N LYS A 371 -9.03 7.69 12.08
CA LYS A 371 -9.80 6.47 11.77
C LYS A 371 -10.92 6.27 12.79
N GLU A 372 -12.14 6.10 12.27
CA GLU A 372 -13.33 5.78 13.05
C GLU A 372 -14.14 4.68 12.37
N ASN A 373 -14.78 3.81 13.16
CA ASN A 373 -15.75 2.88 12.60
C ASN A 373 -17.10 3.56 12.42
N GLN A 374 -17.65 4.09 13.51
CA GLN A 374 -18.82 4.97 13.55
C GLN A 374 -18.36 6.38 13.90
N LEU A 375 -18.99 7.39 13.31
CA LEU A 375 -18.68 8.78 13.62
C LEU A 375 -19.14 9.13 15.02
N VAL A 376 -18.21 9.53 15.90
CA VAL A 376 -18.55 9.93 17.28
C VAL A 376 -19.11 11.37 17.31
N LYS A 377 -18.79 12.18 16.31
CA LYS A 377 -19.28 13.55 16.10
C LYS A 377 -19.74 13.69 14.64
N PRO A 378 -20.64 14.64 14.30
CA PRO A 378 -21.18 14.77 12.95
C PRO A 378 -20.13 15.34 11.97
N GLY A 379 -19.20 14.52 11.51
CA GLY A 379 -18.15 14.93 10.57
C GLY A 379 -16.85 14.14 10.72
N LEU A 380 -15.76 14.66 10.14
CA LEU A 380 -14.44 14.06 10.22
C LEU A 380 -13.61 14.72 11.33
N ARG A 381 -12.76 13.93 11.99
CA ARG A 381 -11.84 14.43 13.02
C ARG A 381 -10.41 14.52 12.50
N PHE A 382 -9.76 15.62 12.83
CA PHE A 382 -8.38 15.95 12.49
C PHE A 382 -7.62 16.38 13.76
N LEU A 383 -6.30 16.55 13.64
CA LEU A 383 -5.47 17.07 14.72
C LEU A 383 -5.01 18.48 14.35
N SER A 384 -5.11 19.42 15.30
CA SER A 384 -4.62 20.80 15.11
C SER A 384 -3.12 20.83 14.76
N THR A 385 -2.36 19.92 15.36
CA THR A 385 -1.00 19.56 14.95
C THR A 385 -1.00 18.10 14.52
N PRO A 386 -0.82 17.78 13.23
CA PRO A 386 -0.76 16.40 12.75
C PRO A 386 0.28 15.56 13.49
N ALA A 387 -0.02 14.28 13.68
CA ALA A 387 0.90 13.37 14.34
C ALA A 387 2.19 13.16 13.54
N ARG A 388 3.20 12.50 14.11
CA ARG A 388 4.47 12.28 13.38
C ARG A 388 4.34 11.21 12.29
N GLU A 389 3.44 10.26 12.49
CA GLU A 389 3.22 9.10 11.64
C GLU A 389 2.63 9.50 10.30
N VAL A 390 3.32 9.12 9.22
CA VAL A 390 2.81 9.24 7.85
C VAL A 390 1.78 8.13 7.61
N PHE A 391 0.59 8.53 7.19
CA PHE A 391 -0.55 7.65 6.93
C PHE A 391 -0.88 7.57 5.44
N PHE A 392 -0.45 8.54 4.63
CA PHE A 392 -0.53 8.45 3.19
C PHE A 392 0.74 9.00 2.57
N ARG A 393 1.32 8.25 1.63
CA ARG A 393 2.45 8.72 0.82
C ARG A 393 2.34 8.15 -0.59
N GLY A 394 2.05 9.00 -1.55
CA GLY A 394 1.85 8.53 -2.92
C GLY A 394 1.58 9.64 -3.90
N THR A 395 1.68 9.30 -5.19
CA THR A 395 1.34 10.20 -6.29
C THR A 395 -0.14 10.06 -6.69
N VAL A 396 -0.80 11.19 -6.85
CA VAL A 396 -2.17 11.33 -7.36
C VAL A 396 -2.14 12.05 -8.70
N ARG A 397 -2.82 11.50 -9.71
CA ARG A 397 -3.05 12.16 -10.99
C ARG A 397 -4.41 12.84 -10.97
N VAL A 398 -4.46 14.11 -11.34
CA VAL A 398 -5.71 14.86 -11.53
C VAL A 398 -5.80 15.34 -12.97
N ARG A 399 -6.97 15.15 -13.59
CA ARG A 399 -7.28 15.69 -14.92
C ARG A 399 -8.54 16.53 -14.86
N TYR A 400 -8.51 17.67 -15.53
CA TYR A 400 -9.62 18.59 -15.60
C TYR A 400 -9.43 19.51 -16.81
N LYS A 401 -10.37 20.42 -17.05
CA LYS A 401 -10.17 21.52 -17.99
C LYS A 401 -10.04 22.82 -17.22
N ASP A 402 -9.06 23.64 -17.57
CA ASP A 402 -8.89 24.97 -16.97
C ASP A 402 -9.95 25.97 -17.47
N GLU A 403 -9.83 27.23 -17.02
CA GLU A 403 -10.74 28.32 -17.38
C GLU A 403 -10.73 28.64 -18.89
N GLN A 404 -9.64 28.30 -19.59
CA GLN A 404 -9.51 28.42 -21.04
C GLN A 404 -9.99 27.15 -21.78
N ASN A 405 -10.64 26.22 -21.07
CA ASN A 405 -11.14 24.93 -21.58
C ASN A 405 -10.02 24.02 -22.12
N GLN A 406 -8.76 24.25 -21.71
CA GLN A 406 -7.63 23.42 -22.11
C GLN A 406 -7.53 22.19 -21.18
N PRO A 407 -7.29 20.99 -21.72
CA PRO A 407 -7.09 19.81 -20.90
C PRO A 407 -5.81 19.92 -20.06
N GLN A 408 -5.96 19.79 -18.75
CA GLN A 408 -4.86 19.73 -17.79
C GLN A 408 -4.66 18.30 -17.28
N THR A 409 -3.41 17.88 -17.14
CA THR A 409 -3.03 16.65 -16.42
C THR A 409 -1.95 17.01 -15.43
N GLN A 410 -2.28 16.94 -14.15
CA GLN A 410 -1.36 17.21 -13.05
C GLN A 410 -1.04 15.90 -12.32
N PHE A 411 0.18 15.83 -11.80
CA PHE A 411 0.61 14.78 -10.90
C PHE A 411 1.12 15.44 -9.65
N VAL A 412 0.53 15.08 -8.52
CA VAL A 412 0.88 15.63 -7.22
C VAL A 412 1.33 14.48 -6.32
N HIS A 413 2.51 14.62 -5.73
CA HIS A 413 2.96 13.76 -4.65
C HIS A 413 2.45 14.29 -3.32
N LEU A 414 1.87 13.42 -2.50
CA LEU A 414 1.34 13.76 -1.18
C LEU A 414 2.12 13.02 -0.10
N VAL A 415 2.38 13.71 1.02
CA VAL A 415 2.77 13.11 2.30
C VAL A 415 1.80 13.60 3.37
N GLN A 416 0.86 12.75 3.78
CA GLN A 416 -0.11 13.09 4.81
C GLN A 416 0.13 12.29 6.07
N LYS A 417 0.15 13.01 7.18
CA LYS A 417 0.23 12.48 8.52
C LYS A 417 -1.16 12.12 9.06
N ARG A 418 -1.20 11.33 10.12
CA ARG A 418 -2.44 11.01 10.82
C ARG A 418 -3.15 12.28 11.28
N GLY A 419 -4.44 12.40 10.93
CA GLY A 419 -5.27 13.55 11.31
C GLY A 419 -4.95 14.82 10.54
N GLN A 420 -4.30 14.73 9.37
CA GLN A 420 -3.95 15.89 8.55
C GLN A 420 -5.05 16.20 7.51
N PRO A 421 -5.56 17.44 7.46
CA PRO A 421 -6.41 17.90 6.37
C PRO A 421 -5.63 18.00 5.05
N GLY A 422 -6.33 17.93 3.92
CA GLY A 422 -5.70 17.92 2.60
C GLY A 422 -5.61 19.29 1.95
N GLU A 423 -4.50 19.56 1.27
CA GLU A 423 -4.36 20.68 0.33
C GLU A 423 -5.14 20.38 -0.97
N PRO A 424 -5.73 21.40 -1.63
CA PRO A 424 -6.43 21.23 -2.91
C PRO A 424 -5.52 20.65 -3.99
N LEU A 425 -5.92 19.51 -4.58
CA LEU A 425 -5.28 18.97 -5.77
C LEU A 425 -5.65 19.76 -7.03
N VAL A 426 -6.84 20.35 -7.02
CA VAL A 426 -7.33 21.29 -8.03
C VAL A 426 -8.28 22.29 -7.35
N SER A 427 -8.24 23.53 -7.82
CA SER A 427 -9.19 24.59 -7.48
C SER A 427 -9.81 25.12 -8.77
N LEU A 428 -11.13 25.14 -8.85
CA LEU A 428 -11.89 25.55 -10.03
C LEU A 428 -12.79 26.73 -9.70
N ASN A 429 -12.71 27.80 -10.49
CA ASN A 429 -13.69 28.88 -10.46
C ASN A 429 -14.86 28.51 -11.40
N MET A 430 -15.97 28.06 -10.84
CA MET A 430 -17.14 27.61 -11.61
C MET A 430 -18.22 28.71 -11.61
N LYS A 431 -18.60 29.23 -12.77
CA LYS A 431 -19.72 30.20 -12.89
C LYS A 431 -21.04 29.52 -12.55
N ALA A 432 -22.08 30.32 -12.32
CA ALA A 432 -23.43 29.82 -12.12
C ALA A 432 -23.86 28.94 -13.31
N GLY A 433 -24.31 27.71 -13.01
CA GLY A 433 -24.71 26.74 -14.03
C GLY A 433 -23.57 25.97 -14.71
N ASP A 434 -22.30 26.29 -14.41
CA ASP A 434 -21.15 25.64 -15.04
C ASP A 434 -21.04 24.16 -14.67
N ARG A 435 -20.41 23.40 -15.58
CA ARG A 435 -20.06 21.99 -15.39
C ARG A 435 -18.58 21.77 -15.63
N SER A 436 -17.94 21.02 -14.75
CA SER A 436 -16.54 20.63 -14.91
C SER A 436 -16.36 19.16 -14.58
N LEU A 437 -15.64 18.43 -15.42
CA LEU A 437 -15.26 17.05 -15.13
C LEU A 437 -13.86 17.04 -14.53
N VAL A 438 -13.78 16.60 -13.27
CA VAL A 438 -12.52 16.31 -12.59
C VAL A 438 -12.34 14.80 -12.52
N GLU A 439 -11.20 14.29 -12.97
CA GLU A 439 -10.81 12.90 -12.78
C GLU A 439 -9.67 12.82 -11.77
N VAL A 440 -9.82 11.99 -10.74
CA VAL A 440 -8.78 11.70 -9.73
C VAL A 440 -8.38 10.23 -9.88
N ASP A 441 -7.09 9.97 -10.04
CA ASP A 441 -6.55 8.65 -10.31
C ASP A 441 -5.27 8.38 -9.52
N PHE A 442 -5.24 7.34 -8.71
CA PHE A 442 -4.06 6.96 -7.94
C PHE A 442 -4.06 5.45 -7.65
N LEU A 443 -2.88 4.89 -7.42
CA LEU A 443 -2.75 3.56 -6.83
C LEU A 443 -2.53 3.71 -5.33
N TYR A 444 -3.28 2.96 -4.53
CA TYR A 444 -3.16 3.06 -3.09
C TYR A 444 -1.79 2.51 -2.63
N PRO A 445 -0.96 3.32 -1.95
CA PRO A 445 0.44 2.97 -1.70
C PRO A 445 0.59 1.92 -0.58
N PRO A 446 1.63 1.06 -0.63
CA PRO A 446 1.80 -0.03 0.33
C PRO A 446 2.28 0.40 1.72
N ASP A 447 2.76 1.64 1.86
CA ASP A 447 3.15 2.25 3.13
C ASP A 447 2.06 3.19 3.69
N ALA A 448 0.83 3.12 3.17
CA ALA A 448 -0.30 3.91 3.67
C ALA A 448 -1.10 3.18 4.75
N THR A 449 -1.59 3.94 5.73
CA THR A 449 -2.53 3.49 6.74
C THR A 449 -3.93 4.04 6.43
N PRO A 450 -4.88 3.17 6.04
CA PRO A 450 -6.26 3.59 5.74
C PRO A 450 -7.08 3.94 6.99
N PRO A 451 -8.24 4.63 6.81
CA PRO A 451 -8.79 5.15 5.56
C PRO A 451 -8.37 6.59 5.25
N GLN A 452 -8.51 6.99 4.00
CA GLN A 452 -8.44 8.38 3.54
C GLN A 452 -9.83 8.83 3.05
N VAL A 453 -9.97 10.09 2.65
CA VAL A 453 -11.18 10.61 2.02
C VAL A 453 -10.86 11.43 0.78
N LEU A 454 -11.75 11.41 -0.22
CA LEU A 454 -11.79 12.38 -1.31
C LEU A 454 -12.83 13.44 -0.95
N THR A 455 -12.44 14.70 -0.87
CA THR A 455 -13.28 15.80 -0.41
C THR A 455 -13.55 16.79 -1.52
N VAL A 456 -14.79 17.26 -1.60
CA VAL A 456 -15.20 18.41 -2.40
C VAL A 456 -15.64 19.51 -1.44
N SER A 457 -15.08 20.70 -1.58
CA SER A 457 -15.43 21.87 -0.77
C SER A 457 -15.62 23.11 -1.62
N THR A 458 -16.43 24.04 -1.12
CA THR A 458 -16.64 25.35 -1.73
C THR A 458 -16.16 26.42 -0.76
N GLN A 459 -15.42 27.42 -1.24
CA GLN A 459 -15.01 28.55 -0.39
C GLN A 459 -16.23 29.29 0.17
N ALA A 460 -16.10 29.88 1.35
CA ALA A 460 -17.12 30.77 1.88
C ALA A 460 -17.17 32.05 1.03
N GLU A 461 -18.37 32.63 0.87
CA GLU A 461 -18.49 33.94 0.25
C GLU A 461 -17.67 34.96 1.06
N SER A 462 -16.86 35.75 0.35
CA SER A 462 -16.22 36.93 0.95
C SER A 462 -17.34 37.86 1.40
N ARG A 463 -17.51 38.02 2.71
CA ARG A 463 -18.49 38.96 3.27
C ARG A 463 -18.05 40.40 3.04
#